data_AF-A0A0H2SUY8-F1
#
_entry.id   AF-A0A0H2SUY8-F1
#
_cell.length_a   1.000
_cell.length_b   1.000
_cell.length_c   1.000
_cell.angle_alpha   90.00
_cell.angle_beta   90.00
_cell.angle_gamma   90.00
#
_symmetry.space_group_name_H-M   'P 1'
#
loop_
_entity.id
_entity.type
_entity.pdbx_description
1 polymer ?
#
loop_
_entity_poly.entity_id
_entity_poly.type
_entity_poly.pdbx_seq_one_letter_code
_entity_poly.pdbx_strand_id
1 'polypeptide(L)'
;MKKIIIGIIVIMSIISFAIKSDIVPQHDKGLFVNFESIGYSVSNLEISTAPLLDILGVYNLGLRYYLTDLMVLNINGGIIDPFVFPSYFGQPRPDNGYLYIYYLNGYNHNNFNFGKFSLKTHAQASMYGITMKFEDPDLQFNLGLNSIIAKGFSQLGYYITDSLEIFGGIEGGYLLAVNVNPDPNDPDFDAFIKKAKEDSLYSISRAGVRFYSGDVFGLELGYRLTLIQGALQFLQGYNPTDYLYNSVSMVSIYTQILDQEDPLKDINIPFITTDYYLSFTVRF
;
A
#
# COMPACT_ATOMS: atom_id res chain seq x y z
N MET A 1 -20.73 21.52 24.74
CA MET A 1 -19.26 21.35 24.64
C MET A 1 -18.84 20.51 23.43
N LYS A 2 -19.26 19.24 23.27
CA LYS A 2 -18.88 18.40 22.10
C LYS A 2 -19.12 19.04 20.71
N LYS A 3 -20.27 19.71 20.51
CA LYS A 3 -20.60 20.41 19.25
C LYS A 3 -19.74 21.65 18.98
N ILE A 4 -19.25 22.31 20.04
CA ILE A 4 -18.38 23.50 19.93
C ILE A 4 -16.95 23.07 19.57
N ILE A 5 -16.49 21.94 20.13
CA ILE A 5 -15.19 21.35 19.79
C ILE A 5 -15.15 20.95 18.32
N ILE A 6 -16.21 20.31 17.80
CA ILE A 6 -16.31 19.96 16.37
C ILE A 6 -16.31 21.23 15.51
N GLY A 7 -17.03 22.28 15.91
CA GLY A 7 -17.03 23.56 15.20
C GLY A 7 -15.67 24.25 15.18
N ILE A 8 -14.91 24.20 16.28
CA ILE A 8 -13.56 24.78 16.35
C ILE A 8 -12.57 23.98 15.49
N ILE A 9 -12.67 22.65 15.46
CA ILE A 9 -11.83 21.80 14.58
C ILE A 9 -12.10 22.14 13.10
N VAL A 10 -13.38 22.32 12.73
CA VAL A 10 -13.79 22.69 11.36
C VAL A 10 -13.37 24.12 10.99
N ILE A 11 -13.35 25.06 11.94
CA ILE A 11 -12.91 26.44 11.69
C ILE A 11 -11.37 26.52 11.63
N MET A 12 -10.66 25.74 12.44
CA MET A 12 -9.20 25.68 12.37
C MET A 12 -8.69 24.99 11.10
N SER A 13 -9.47 24.11 10.46
CA SER A 13 -9.13 23.52 9.17
C SER A 13 -9.21 24.49 7.97
N ILE A 14 -9.63 25.75 8.17
CA ILE A 14 -9.79 26.75 7.10
C ILE A 14 -8.54 27.66 6.96
N ILE A 15 -7.53 27.52 7.83
CA ILE A 15 -6.34 28.37 7.77
C ILE A 15 -5.28 27.70 6.89
N SER A 16 -5.30 27.99 5.58
CA SER A 16 -4.26 27.54 4.65
C SER A 16 -2.97 28.34 4.89
N PHE A 17 -1.93 27.67 5.38
CA PHE A 17 -0.56 28.12 5.24
C PHE A 17 0.11 27.33 4.12
N ALA A 18 1.05 27.94 3.40
CA ALA A 18 1.76 27.33 2.27
C ALA A 18 2.79 26.27 2.72
N ILE A 19 2.33 25.25 3.43
CA ILE A 19 3.12 24.10 3.85
C ILE A 19 2.83 22.96 2.88
N LYS A 20 3.87 22.24 2.46
CA LYS A 20 3.72 21.17 1.47
C LYS A 20 2.84 20.04 2.02
N SER A 21 1.78 19.72 1.29
CA SER A 21 0.91 18.59 1.59
C SER A 21 1.58 17.27 1.19
N ASP A 22 1.29 16.17 1.91
CA ASP A 22 1.54 14.83 1.36
C ASP A 22 0.47 14.40 0.35
N ILE A 23 -0.60 15.15 0.14
CA ILE A 23 -1.50 14.90 -1.00
C ILE A 23 -0.90 15.53 -2.25
N VAL A 24 -0.78 14.75 -3.33
CA VAL A 24 -0.35 15.28 -4.63
C VAL A 24 -1.45 16.19 -5.17
N PRO A 25 -1.14 17.47 -5.51
CA PRO A 25 -2.12 18.37 -6.10
C PRO A 25 -2.77 17.76 -7.34
N GLN A 26 -4.06 18.02 -7.53
CA GLN A 26 -4.76 17.58 -8.73
C GLN A 26 -4.15 18.20 -9.98
N HIS A 27 -3.99 17.41 -11.04
CA HIS A 27 -3.57 17.89 -12.35
C HIS A 27 -4.62 18.82 -12.96
N ASP A 28 -4.15 19.75 -13.79
CA ASP A 28 -5.01 20.59 -14.62
C ASP A 28 -5.99 19.73 -15.44
N LYS A 29 -7.17 20.28 -15.69
CA LYS A 29 -8.22 19.60 -16.45
C LYS A 29 -7.70 19.17 -17.83
N GLY A 30 -7.84 17.88 -18.12
CA GLY A 30 -7.40 17.29 -19.38
C GLY A 30 -6.54 16.05 -19.19
N LEU A 31 -5.85 15.65 -20.26
CA LEU A 31 -4.88 14.56 -20.22
C LEU A 31 -3.62 15.04 -19.49
N PHE A 32 -3.08 14.17 -18.63
CA PHE A 32 -1.81 14.40 -17.97
C PHE A 32 -0.88 13.19 -18.14
N VAL A 33 0.42 13.49 -18.13
CA VAL A 33 1.50 12.52 -18.11
C VAL A 33 2.52 13.00 -17.09
N ASN A 34 2.82 12.16 -16.12
CA ASN A 34 3.94 12.36 -15.20
C ASN A 34 4.81 11.09 -15.19
N PHE A 35 5.89 11.10 -14.41
CA PHE A 35 6.83 9.99 -14.39
C PHE A 35 6.17 8.66 -13.97
N GLU A 36 5.21 8.71 -13.06
CA GLU A 36 4.61 7.51 -12.45
C GLU A 36 3.29 7.11 -13.09
N SER A 37 2.63 8.01 -13.83
CA SER A 37 1.26 7.81 -14.29
C SER A 37 0.88 8.60 -15.54
N ILE A 38 -0.06 8.04 -16.28
CA ILE A 38 -0.80 8.70 -17.36
C ILE A 38 -2.28 8.68 -16.99
N GLY A 39 -3.01 9.76 -17.29
CA GLY A 39 -4.41 9.82 -16.92
C GLY A 39 -5.17 11.00 -17.47
N TYR A 40 -6.37 11.18 -16.94
CA TYR A 40 -7.27 12.27 -17.26
C TYR A 40 -7.84 12.88 -15.98
N SER A 41 -7.76 14.20 -15.86
CA SER A 41 -8.29 14.98 -14.75
C SER A 41 -9.54 15.75 -15.18
N VAL A 42 -10.61 15.65 -14.38
CA VAL A 42 -11.87 16.38 -14.60
C VAL A 42 -12.56 16.69 -13.29
N SER A 43 -12.99 17.95 -13.13
CA SER A 43 -13.60 18.43 -11.88
C SER A 43 -12.69 18.14 -10.69
N ASN A 44 -13.12 17.33 -9.72
CA ASN A 44 -12.32 16.92 -8.56
C ASN A 44 -11.86 15.45 -8.67
N LEU A 45 -11.78 14.90 -9.87
CA LEU A 45 -11.55 13.48 -10.11
C LEU A 45 -10.41 13.26 -11.11
N GLU A 46 -9.57 12.27 -10.83
CA GLU A 46 -8.56 11.76 -11.74
C GLU A 46 -8.76 10.26 -11.97
N ILE A 47 -8.58 9.84 -13.21
CA ILE A 47 -8.45 8.43 -13.58
C ILE A 47 -7.07 8.25 -14.19
N SER A 48 -6.31 7.28 -13.71
CA SER A 48 -4.93 7.07 -14.18
C SER A 48 -4.52 5.61 -14.19
N THR A 49 -3.49 5.31 -14.97
CA THR A 49 -2.75 4.04 -14.95
C THR A 49 -1.26 4.36 -14.74
N ALA A 50 -0.45 3.36 -14.39
CA ALA A 50 0.99 3.50 -14.22
C ALA A 50 1.73 2.65 -15.27
N PRO A 51 2.02 3.18 -16.47
CA PRO A 51 2.57 2.39 -17.58
C PRO A 51 3.91 1.72 -17.28
N LEU A 52 4.70 2.27 -16.35
CA LEU A 52 5.96 1.66 -15.92
C LEU A 52 5.74 0.30 -15.24
N LEU A 53 4.59 0.10 -14.60
CA LEU A 53 4.21 -1.14 -13.94
C LEU A 53 3.82 -2.24 -14.94
N ASP A 54 3.39 -1.87 -16.15
CA ASP A 54 3.03 -2.83 -17.20
C ASP A 54 4.24 -3.70 -17.62
N ILE A 55 5.46 -3.15 -17.54
CA ILE A 55 6.72 -3.90 -17.79
C ILE A 55 6.93 -5.01 -16.75
N LEU A 56 6.39 -4.83 -15.55
CA LEU A 56 6.41 -5.83 -14.49
C LEU A 56 5.19 -6.77 -14.55
N GLY A 57 4.33 -6.64 -15.57
CA GLY A 57 3.06 -7.36 -15.67
C GLY A 57 1.98 -6.86 -14.73
N VAL A 58 2.13 -5.66 -14.17
CA VAL A 58 1.20 -5.07 -13.20
C VAL A 58 0.34 -4.04 -13.93
N TYR A 59 -0.88 -4.44 -14.27
CA TYR A 59 -1.86 -3.62 -14.98
C TYR A 59 -2.81 -2.99 -13.97
N ASN A 60 -2.69 -1.67 -13.77
CA ASN A 60 -3.46 -0.96 -12.75
C ASN A 60 -4.38 0.12 -13.32
N LEU A 61 -5.44 0.39 -12.58
CA LEU A 61 -6.35 1.51 -12.80
C LEU A 61 -6.63 2.19 -11.46
N GLY A 62 -6.28 3.46 -11.37
CA GLY A 62 -6.55 4.34 -10.24
C GLY A 62 -7.69 5.29 -10.56
N LEU A 63 -8.53 5.53 -9.55
CA LEU A 63 -9.49 6.61 -9.48
C LEU A 63 -9.22 7.40 -8.21
N ARG A 64 -8.89 8.67 -8.34
CA ARG A 64 -8.64 9.59 -7.22
C ARG A 64 -9.72 10.67 -7.21
N TYR A 65 -10.29 10.95 -6.04
CA TYR A 65 -11.28 11.98 -5.83
C TYR A 65 -10.84 12.93 -4.71
N TYR A 66 -10.74 14.21 -5.04
CA TYR A 66 -10.31 15.28 -4.14
C TYR A 66 -11.53 15.90 -3.46
N LEU A 67 -11.75 15.58 -2.17
CA LEU A 67 -12.80 16.27 -1.39
C LEU A 67 -12.39 17.71 -1.13
N THR A 68 -11.13 17.89 -0.77
CA THR A 68 -10.44 19.16 -0.57
C THR A 68 -8.95 18.97 -0.87
N ASP A 69 -8.17 20.04 -0.87
CA ASP A 69 -6.70 19.97 -1.00
C ASP A 69 -6.03 19.24 0.18
N LEU A 70 -6.79 18.96 1.25
CA LEU A 70 -6.35 18.30 2.47
C LEU A 70 -6.94 16.88 2.63
N MET A 71 -7.79 16.43 1.70
CA MET A 71 -8.48 15.14 1.82
C MET A 71 -8.69 14.50 0.45
N VAL A 72 -8.20 13.28 0.32
CA VAL A 72 -8.32 12.49 -0.90
C VAL A 72 -8.96 11.13 -0.61
N LEU A 73 -9.81 10.69 -1.53
CA LEU A 73 -10.25 9.30 -1.65
C LEU A 73 -9.60 8.71 -2.88
N ASN A 74 -9.10 7.49 -2.76
CA ASN A 74 -8.51 6.78 -3.89
C ASN A 74 -9.01 5.35 -3.92
N ILE A 75 -9.27 4.86 -5.12
CA ILE A 75 -9.53 3.46 -5.41
C ILE A 75 -8.54 3.08 -6.50
N ASN A 76 -7.64 2.14 -6.22
CA ASN A 76 -6.69 1.60 -7.19
C ASN A 76 -6.80 0.09 -7.18
N GLY A 77 -7.09 -0.49 -8.33
CA GLY A 77 -7.11 -1.93 -8.50
C GLY A 77 -6.37 -2.35 -9.76
N GLY A 78 -6.02 -3.63 -9.81
CA GLY A 78 -5.25 -4.14 -10.93
C GLY A 78 -5.09 -5.65 -10.90
N ILE A 79 -4.45 -6.14 -11.95
CA ILE A 79 -4.05 -7.53 -12.12
C ILE A 79 -2.54 -7.55 -12.33
N ILE A 80 -1.89 -8.51 -11.70
CA ILE A 80 -0.48 -8.83 -11.79
C ILE A 80 -0.38 -10.18 -12.48
N ASP A 81 0.30 -10.18 -13.62
CA ASP A 81 0.68 -11.35 -14.38
C ASP A 81 2.16 -11.66 -14.11
N PRO A 82 2.45 -12.63 -13.24
CA PRO A 82 3.82 -12.92 -12.81
C PRO A 82 4.69 -13.49 -13.95
N PHE A 83 4.11 -13.87 -15.08
CA PHE A 83 4.84 -14.45 -16.21
C PHE A 83 5.30 -13.41 -17.25
N VAL A 84 4.84 -12.16 -17.15
CA VAL A 84 5.27 -11.09 -18.08
C VAL A 84 6.75 -10.80 -17.93
N PHE A 85 7.21 -10.49 -16.71
CA PHE A 85 8.59 -10.08 -16.51
C PHE A 85 9.62 -11.17 -16.88
N PRO A 86 9.48 -12.44 -16.46
CA PRO A 86 10.36 -13.53 -16.91
C PRO A 86 10.39 -13.74 -18.43
N SER A 87 9.28 -13.47 -19.12
CA SER A 87 9.20 -13.66 -20.58
C SER A 87 10.11 -12.71 -21.36
N TYR A 88 10.40 -11.51 -20.84
CA TYR A 88 11.39 -10.61 -21.43
C TYR A 88 12.82 -11.17 -21.38
N PHE A 89 13.07 -12.17 -20.52
CA PHE A 89 14.36 -12.87 -20.41
C PHE A 89 14.36 -14.24 -21.11
N GLY A 90 13.36 -14.50 -21.96
CA GLY A 90 13.28 -15.73 -22.76
C GLY A 90 12.75 -16.95 -22.01
N GLN A 91 12.21 -16.78 -20.79
CA GLN A 91 11.49 -17.87 -20.14
C GLN A 91 10.13 -18.08 -20.82
N PRO A 92 9.79 -19.32 -21.21
CA PRO A 92 8.49 -19.60 -21.80
C PRO A 92 7.40 -19.33 -20.77
N ARG A 93 6.27 -18.80 -21.25
CA ARG A 93 5.08 -18.67 -20.43
C ARG A 93 4.45 -20.07 -20.26
N PRO A 94 3.75 -20.36 -19.14
CA PRO A 94 3.06 -21.63 -18.99
C PRO A 94 1.97 -21.77 -20.05
N ASP A 95 1.97 -22.89 -20.77
CA ASP A 95 0.98 -23.18 -21.83
C ASP A 95 -0.21 -23.99 -21.30
N ASN A 96 -0.12 -24.50 -20.08
CA ASN A 96 -1.07 -25.43 -19.46
C ASN A 96 -1.70 -24.88 -18.17
N GLY A 97 -1.85 -23.56 -18.07
CA GLY A 97 -2.43 -22.94 -16.88
C GLY A 97 -2.30 -21.43 -16.85
N TYR A 98 -2.79 -20.84 -15.75
CA TYR A 98 -2.59 -19.44 -15.44
C TYR A 98 -2.42 -19.24 -13.94
N LEU A 99 -1.74 -18.16 -13.58
CA LEU A 99 -1.64 -17.61 -12.24
C LEU A 99 -1.77 -16.10 -12.40
N TYR A 100 -2.80 -15.52 -11.80
CA TYR A 100 -2.96 -14.07 -11.72
C TYR A 100 -3.11 -13.67 -10.27
N ILE A 101 -2.44 -12.60 -9.89
CA ILE A 101 -2.64 -11.95 -8.59
C ILE A 101 -3.44 -10.69 -8.88
N TYR A 102 -4.49 -10.41 -8.13
CA TYR A 102 -5.27 -9.18 -8.28
C TYR A 102 -5.32 -8.45 -6.96
N TYR A 103 -5.47 -7.14 -7.05
CA TYR A 103 -5.60 -6.31 -5.88
C TYR A 103 -6.64 -5.21 -6.13
N LEU A 104 -7.26 -4.77 -5.05
CA LEU A 104 -8.13 -3.61 -5.02
C LEU A 104 -7.90 -2.90 -3.69
N ASN A 105 -7.41 -1.68 -3.77
CA ASN A 105 -7.11 -0.83 -2.63
C ASN A 105 -8.06 0.36 -2.67
N GLY A 106 -8.82 0.56 -1.61
CA GLY A 106 -9.61 1.77 -1.38
C GLY A 106 -9.07 2.46 -0.14
N TYR A 107 -8.66 3.73 -0.25
CA TYR A 107 -8.20 4.50 0.89
C TYR A 107 -8.75 5.91 0.96
N ASN A 108 -8.81 6.41 2.19
CA ASN A 108 -8.95 7.82 2.50
C ASN A 108 -7.66 8.29 3.17
N HIS A 109 -7.09 9.38 2.67
CA HIS A 109 -5.96 10.05 3.29
C HIS A 109 -6.30 11.51 3.57
N ASN A 110 -5.86 11.99 4.73
CA ASN A 110 -6.10 13.34 5.21
C ASN A 110 -4.80 13.97 5.67
N ASN A 111 -4.68 15.27 5.45
CA ASN A 111 -3.55 16.06 5.90
C ASN A 111 -4.02 17.40 6.48
N PHE A 112 -4.39 17.40 7.76
CA PHE A 112 -4.85 18.62 8.44
C PHE A 112 -3.67 19.41 8.98
N ASN A 113 -3.51 20.65 8.53
CA ASN A 113 -2.44 21.54 9.00
C ASN A 113 -2.98 22.61 9.95
N PHE A 114 -2.29 22.81 11.07
CA PHE A 114 -2.61 23.78 12.11
C PHE A 114 -1.35 24.59 12.47
N GLY A 115 -1.09 25.66 11.73
CA GLY A 115 0.20 26.35 11.79
C GLY A 115 1.31 25.40 11.34
N LYS A 116 2.38 25.25 12.14
CA LYS A 116 3.47 24.31 11.87
C LYS A 116 3.15 22.85 12.24
N PHE A 117 1.99 22.56 12.83
CA PHE A 117 1.61 21.19 13.15
C PHE A 117 0.80 20.55 12.04
N SER A 118 0.97 19.25 11.85
CA SER A 118 0.13 18.43 10.96
C SER A 118 -0.51 17.29 11.74
N LEU A 119 -1.72 16.91 11.32
CA LEU A 119 -2.35 15.66 11.66
C LEU A 119 -2.67 14.93 10.35
N LYS A 120 -2.00 13.82 10.13
CA LYS A 120 -2.15 12.97 8.96
C LYS A 120 -2.82 11.68 9.36
N THR A 121 -3.89 11.32 8.65
CA THR A 121 -4.63 10.10 8.91
C THR A 121 -4.90 9.36 7.62
N HIS A 122 -4.71 8.05 7.65
CA HIS A 122 -4.95 7.17 6.52
C HIS A 122 -5.76 5.98 6.98
N ALA A 123 -6.78 5.64 6.20
CA ALA A 123 -7.59 4.45 6.41
C ALA A 123 -7.77 3.75 5.06
N GLN A 124 -7.39 2.48 5.01
CA GLN A 124 -7.34 1.69 3.79
C GLN A 124 -8.01 0.33 4.01
N ALA A 125 -8.89 -0.02 3.10
CA ALA A 125 -9.36 -1.38 2.92
C ALA A 125 -8.74 -1.91 1.63
N SER A 126 -8.18 -3.11 1.71
CA SER A 126 -7.55 -3.74 0.56
C SER A 126 -8.04 -5.17 0.41
N MET A 127 -8.30 -5.55 -0.83
CA MET A 127 -8.53 -6.93 -1.23
C MET A 127 -7.33 -7.37 -2.05
N TYR A 128 -6.73 -8.50 -1.68
CA TYR A 128 -5.69 -9.16 -2.45
C TYR A 128 -6.14 -10.58 -2.73
N GLY A 129 -6.03 -11.01 -3.97
CA GLY A 129 -6.39 -12.37 -4.33
C GLY A 129 -5.44 -12.98 -5.34
N ILE A 130 -5.48 -14.31 -5.38
CA ILE A 130 -4.77 -15.14 -6.33
C ILE A 130 -5.83 -15.98 -7.03
N THR A 131 -5.80 -16.02 -8.35
CA THR A 131 -6.51 -17.04 -9.13
C THR A 131 -5.49 -17.85 -9.90
N MET A 132 -5.57 -19.17 -9.74
CA MET A 132 -4.67 -20.09 -10.41
C MET A 132 -5.44 -21.26 -10.99
N LYS A 133 -5.02 -21.66 -12.18
CA LYS A 133 -5.49 -22.87 -12.84
C LYS A 133 -4.29 -23.61 -13.37
N PHE A 134 -4.18 -24.89 -13.06
CA PHE A 134 -3.20 -25.80 -13.64
C PHE A 134 -3.94 -26.95 -14.29
N GLU A 135 -3.61 -27.19 -15.55
CA GLU A 135 -4.10 -28.30 -16.36
C GLU A 135 -2.93 -29.24 -16.64
N ASP A 136 -2.65 -30.13 -15.69
CA ASP A 136 -1.80 -31.28 -15.91
C ASP A 136 -2.69 -32.51 -16.17
N PRO A 137 -2.35 -33.42 -17.11
CA PRO A 137 -3.04 -34.69 -17.30
C PRO A 137 -3.41 -35.45 -16.01
N ASP A 138 -2.56 -35.35 -14.98
CA ASP A 138 -2.74 -36.07 -13.71
C ASP A 138 -3.33 -35.20 -12.58
N LEU A 139 -3.39 -33.87 -12.75
CA LEU A 139 -3.86 -32.94 -11.73
C LEU A 139 -4.51 -31.70 -12.36
N GLN A 140 -5.83 -31.57 -12.20
CA GLN A 140 -6.56 -30.35 -12.51
C GLN A 140 -6.86 -29.58 -11.23
N PHE A 141 -6.36 -28.37 -11.14
CA PHE A 141 -6.53 -27.50 -9.98
C PHE A 141 -7.04 -26.14 -10.42
N ASN A 142 -8.09 -25.63 -9.77
CA ASN A 142 -8.62 -24.28 -9.97
C ASN A 142 -8.92 -23.67 -8.60
N LEU A 143 -8.17 -22.65 -8.24
CA LEU A 143 -8.26 -22.01 -6.93
C LEU A 143 -8.34 -20.49 -7.10
N GLY A 144 -9.33 -19.90 -6.44
CA GLY A 144 -9.38 -18.49 -6.12
C GLY A 144 -9.20 -18.31 -4.62
N LEU A 145 -8.15 -17.64 -4.19
CA LEU A 145 -7.96 -17.20 -2.80
C LEU A 145 -8.11 -15.69 -2.77
N ASN A 146 -8.85 -15.18 -1.78
CA ASN A 146 -9.03 -13.76 -1.53
C ASN A 146 -8.76 -13.47 -0.07
N SER A 147 -8.08 -12.35 0.19
CA SER A 147 -7.89 -11.80 1.52
C SER A 147 -8.37 -10.36 1.52
N ILE A 148 -9.09 -9.98 2.57
CA ILE A 148 -9.52 -8.61 2.81
C ILE A 148 -8.79 -8.14 4.05
N ILE A 149 -8.03 -7.07 3.92
CA ILE A 149 -7.27 -6.46 5.01
C ILE A 149 -7.74 -5.03 5.23
N ALA A 150 -7.67 -4.58 6.47
CA ALA A 150 -7.79 -3.16 6.81
C ALA A 150 -6.47 -2.69 7.40
N LYS A 151 -6.02 -1.51 6.99
CA LYS A 151 -4.81 -0.85 7.46
C LYS A 151 -5.08 0.62 7.66
N GLY A 152 -4.30 1.25 8.52
CA GLY A 152 -4.36 2.69 8.67
C GLY A 152 -3.30 3.21 9.60
N PHE A 153 -3.12 4.52 9.56
CA PHE A 153 -2.24 5.22 10.48
C PHE A 153 -2.82 6.56 10.92
N SER A 154 -2.33 7.04 12.05
CA SER A 154 -2.52 8.39 12.53
C SER A 154 -1.18 8.94 12.97
N GLN A 155 -0.80 10.08 12.41
CA GLN A 155 0.50 10.69 12.59
C GLN A 155 0.36 12.16 12.90
N LEU A 156 1.08 12.60 13.93
CA LEU A 156 1.28 14.01 14.24
C LEU A 156 2.66 14.44 13.75
N GLY A 157 2.72 15.60 13.10
CA GLY A 157 3.96 16.18 12.62
C GLY A 157 4.15 17.62 13.05
N TYR A 158 5.40 18.07 12.99
CA TYR A 158 5.80 19.45 13.19
C TYR A 158 6.80 19.85 12.10
N TYR A 159 6.44 20.87 11.32
CA TYR A 159 7.27 21.43 10.27
C TYR A 159 8.37 22.33 10.86
N ILE A 160 9.62 21.87 10.75
CA ILE A 160 10.81 22.68 11.04
C ILE A 160 10.93 23.78 9.98
N THR A 161 10.75 23.39 8.72
CA THR A 161 10.66 24.27 7.53
C THR A 161 9.44 23.85 6.70
N ASP A 162 9.08 24.62 5.68
CA ASP A 162 7.93 24.32 4.80
C ASP A 162 8.07 23.00 4.01
N SER A 163 9.26 22.39 4.04
CA SER A 163 9.60 21.13 3.36
C SER A 163 10.20 20.06 4.27
N LEU A 164 10.43 20.35 5.56
CA LEU A 164 11.03 19.42 6.51
C LEU A 164 10.13 19.28 7.75
N GLU A 165 9.69 18.06 8.02
CA GLU A 165 8.78 17.72 9.09
C GLU A 165 9.40 16.66 10.00
N ILE A 166 9.28 16.82 11.31
CA ILE A 166 9.45 15.72 12.26
C ILE A 166 8.09 15.13 12.57
N PHE A 167 8.00 13.81 12.72
CA PHE A 167 6.72 13.18 12.95
C PHE A 167 6.80 12.03 13.96
N GLY A 168 5.64 11.73 14.54
CA GLY A 168 5.39 10.59 15.39
C GLY A 168 3.96 10.09 15.18
N GLY A 169 3.75 8.79 15.14
CA GLY A 169 2.45 8.22 14.84
C GLY A 169 2.34 6.74 15.17
N ILE A 170 1.15 6.22 14.97
CA ILE A 170 0.84 4.81 15.09
C ILE A 170 0.27 4.33 13.77
N GLU A 171 0.64 3.13 13.38
CA GLU A 171 0.08 2.39 12.26
C GLU A 171 -0.37 1.02 12.74
N GLY A 172 -1.45 0.50 12.18
CA GLY A 172 -1.84 -0.87 12.41
C GLY A 172 -2.68 -1.43 11.28
N GLY A 173 -2.90 -2.72 11.36
CA GLY A 173 -3.75 -3.42 10.40
C GLY A 173 -4.11 -4.82 10.84
N TYR A 174 -5.08 -5.37 10.13
CA TYR A 174 -5.73 -6.62 10.50
C TYR A 174 -6.34 -7.31 9.28
N LEU A 175 -6.32 -8.64 9.29
CA LEU A 175 -6.98 -9.48 8.29
C LEU A 175 -8.46 -9.62 8.64
N LEU A 176 -9.33 -9.00 7.85
CA LEU A 176 -10.77 -9.02 8.07
C LEU A 176 -11.39 -10.33 7.62
N ALA A 177 -11.02 -10.83 6.45
CA ALA A 177 -11.61 -12.01 5.86
C ALA A 177 -10.65 -12.71 4.91
N VAL A 178 -10.85 -14.02 4.75
CA VAL A 178 -10.26 -14.81 3.68
C VAL A 178 -11.38 -15.64 3.07
N ASN A 179 -11.45 -15.64 1.74
CA ASN A 179 -12.43 -16.43 0.99
C ASN A 179 -11.68 -17.31 0.00
N VAL A 180 -12.07 -18.57 -0.10
CA VAL A 180 -11.51 -19.53 -1.07
C VAL A 180 -12.63 -20.04 -1.97
N ASN A 181 -12.30 -20.25 -3.24
CA ASN A 181 -13.18 -20.82 -4.24
C ASN A 181 -12.42 -21.89 -5.05
N PRO A 182 -12.85 -23.16 -5.08
CA PRO A 182 -14.01 -23.69 -4.37
C PRO A 182 -13.83 -23.68 -2.85
N ASP A 183 -14.93 -23.50 -2.11
CA ASP A 183 -14.91 -23.59 -0.64
C ASP A 183 -14.53 -25.02 -0.23
N PRO A 184 -13.46 -25.20 0.58
CA PRO A 184 -13.03 -26.53 1.01
C PRO A 184 -14.06 -27.24 1.91
N ASN A 185 -15.03 -26.53 2.53
CA ASN A 185 -15.98 -27.08 3.51
C ASN A 185 -15.28 -27.91 4.61
N ASP A 186 -14.13 -27.42 5.10
CA ASP A 186 -13.26 -28.12 6.03
C ASP A 186 -13.14 -27.35 7.37
N PRO A 187 -13.51 -27.95 8.52
CA PRO A 187 -13.33 -27.34 9.84
C PRO A 187 -11.88 -26.95 10.16
N ASP A 188 -10.90 -27.66 9.62
CA ASP A 188 -9.48 -27.33 9.80
C ASP A 188 -9.12 -26.04 9.04
N PHE A 189 -9.82 -25.77 7.93
CA PHE A 189 -9.69 -24.52 7.19
C PHE A 189 -10.26 -23.32 7.97
N ASP A 190 -11.42 -23.48 8.61
CA ASP A 190 -11.99 -22.44 9.47
C ASP A 190 -11.08 -22.12 10.67
N ALA A 191 -10.51 -23.15 11.30
CA ALA A 191 -9.53 -23.00 12.37
C ALA A 191 -8.26 -22.29 11.88
N PHE A 192 -7.79 -22.62 10.67
CA PHE A 192 -6.67 -21.95 10.02
C PHE A 192 -6.96 -20.45 9.77
N ILE A 193 -8.13 -20.11 9.21
CA ILE A 193 -8.51 -18.70 8.99
C ILE A 193 -8.60 -17.94 10.31
N LYS A 194 -9.17 -18.54 11.35
CA LYS A 194 -9.23 -17.91 12.67
C LYS A 194 -7.83 -17.61 13.21
N LYS A 195 -6.92 -18.59 13.14
CA LYS A 195 -5.53 -18.40 13.54
C LYS A 195 -4.83 -17.34 12.70
N ALA A 196 -5.00 -17.36 11.38
CA ALA A 196 -4.42 -16.36 10.47
C ALA A 196 -4.89 -14.94 10.83
N LYS A 197 -6.15 -14.77 11.23
CA LYS A 197 -6.65 -13.47 11.70
C LYS A 197 -6.01 -13.06 13.03
N GLU A 198 -5.91 -13.96 14.00
CA GLU A 198 -5.24 -13.69 15.28
C GLU A 198 -3.77 -13.29 15.06
N ASP A 199 -3.06 -14.03 14.21
CA ASP A 199 -1.65 -13.79 13.86
C ASP A 199 -1.46 -12.56 12.94
N SER A 200 -2.53 -12.03 12.34
CA SER A 200 -2.45 -10.89 11.40
C SER A 200 -2.37 -9.53 12.08
N LEU A 201 -2.89 -9.40 13.31
CA LEU A 201 -3.02 -8.11 13.97
C LEU A 201 -1.63 -7.53 14.24
N TYR A 202 -1.36 -6.36 13.69
CA TYR A 202 -0.12 -5.64 13.99
C TYR A 202 -0.39 -4.20 14.39
N SER A 203 0.52 -3.66 15.18
CA SER A 203 0.57 -2.25 15.55
C SER A 203 2.02 -1.84 15.71
N ILE A 204 2.40 -0.76 15.04
CA ILE A 204 3.74 -0.17 15.11
C ILE A 204 3.64 1.30 15.47
N SER A 205 4.54 1.75 16.34
CA SER A 205 4.82 3.17 16.52
C SER A 205 5.86 3.58 15.48
N ARG A 206 5.70 4.75 14.89
CA ARG A 206 6.61 5.33 13.89
C ARG A 206 7.05 6.70 14.36
N ALA A 207 8.33 7.01 14.29
CA ALA A 207 8.82 8.36 14.49
C ALA A 207 9.96 8.64 13.51
N GLY A 208 10.10 9.88 13.05
CA GLY A 208 11.12 10.17 12.06
C GLY A 208 11.08 11.58 11.52
N VAL A 209 11.71 11.73 10.37
CA VAL A 209 11.83 12.97 9.62
C VAL A 209 11.33 12.74 8.20
N ARG A 210 10.53 13.68 7.69
CA ARG A 210 10.02 13.69 6.34
C ARG A 210 10.47 14.94 5.62
N PHE A 211 10.96 14.78 4.40
CA PHE A 211 11.42 15.84 3.53
C PHE A 211 10.62 15.86 2.22
N TYR A 212 10.24 17.05 1.75
CA TYR A 212 9.39 17.24 0.57
C TYR A 212 10.10 18.03 -0.53
N SER A 213 10.36 17.39 -1.67
CA SER A 213 10.92 18.04 -2.86
C SER A 213 9.86 18.21 -3.96
N GLY A 214 9.67 19.44 -4.44
CA GLY A 214 8.55 19.76 -5.35
C GLY A 214 7.18 19.31 -4.81
N ASP A 215 6.28 18.95 -5.73
CA ASP A 215 4.90 18.52 -5.46
C ASP A 215 4.69 17.00 -5.57
N VAL A 216 5.69 16.30 -6.11
CA VAL A 216 5.62 14.87 -6.44
C VAL A 216 6.58 14.01 -5.63
N PHE A 217 7.63 14.57 -5.03
CA PHE A 217 8.62 13.79 -4.30
C PHE A 217 8.56 14.05 -2.79
N GLY A 218 8.69 12.98 -2.03
CA GLY A 218 8.79 13.01 -0.58
C GLY A 218 9.66 11.86 -0.09
N LEU A 219 10.64 12.17 0.76
CA LEU A 219 11.51 11.21 1.41
C LEU A 219 11.14 11.12 2.88
N GLU A 220 11.04 9.91 3.42
CA GLU A 220 10.83 9.69 4.83
C GLU A 220 11.88 8.75 5.40
N LEU A 221 12.57 9.21 6.43
CA LEU A 221 13.49 8.41 7.23
C LEU A 221 12.88 8.27 8.63
N GLY A 222 12.64 7.04 9.07
CA GLY A 222 12.03 6.82 10.37
C GLY A 222 12.52 5.57 11.07
N TYR A 223 12.13 5.49 12.34
CA TYR A 223 12.29 4.36 13.21
C TYR A 223 10.91 3.77 13.53
N ARG A 224 10.82 2.44 13.59
CA ARG A 224 9.62 1.67 13.90
C ARG A 224 9.83 0.94 15.20
N LEU A 225 8.82 0.97 16.06
CA LEU A 225 8.81 0.21 17.30
C LEU A 225 7.55 -0.64 17.31
N THR A 226 7.73 -1.96 17.24
CA THR A 226 6.63 -2.92 17.22
C THR A 226 5.92 -2.92 18.57
N LEU A 227 4.64 -2.57 18.57
CA LEU A 227 3.77 -2.59 19.76
C LEU A 227 3.01 -3.91 19.85
N ILE A 228 2.54 -4.41 18.71
CA ILE A 228 1.91 -5.72 18.55
C ILE A 228 2.51 -6.36 17.30
N GLN A 229 3.12 -7.53 17.48
CA GLN A 229 3.72 -8.30 16.40
C GLN A 229 2.64 -9.11 15.68
N GLY A 230 2.56 -8.96 14.36
CA GLY A 230 1.65 -9.73 13.52
C GLY A 230 2.17 -9.83 12.09
N ALA A 231 1.74 -10.84 11.35
CA ALA A 231 2.23 -11.15 10.01
C ALA A 231 2.04 -10.00 9.01
N LEU A 232 0.98 -9.19 9.18
CA LEU A 232 0.72 -8.05 8.29
C LEU A 232 1.72 -6.90 8.46
N GLN A 233 2.55 -6.89 9.50
CA GLN A 233 3.62 -5.90 9.67
C GLN A 233 4.62 -5.91 8.50
N PHE A 234 4.74 -7.06 7.82
CA PHE A 234 5.66 -7.26 6.70
C PHE A 234 5.04 -6.93 5.34
N LEU A 235 3.70 -6.88 5.25
CA LEU A 235 3.00 -6.38 4.07
C LEU A 235 2.97 -4.84 4.16
N GLN A 236 4.03 -4.19 3.72
CA GLN A 236 4.08 -2.74 3.64
C GLN A 236 3.43 -2.30 2.33
N GLY A 237 2.75 -1.16 2.25
CA GLY A 237 1.98 -0.89 1.03
C GLY A 237 1.20 0.39 1.04
N TYR A 238 1.91 1.52 1.13
CA TYR A 238 1.37 2.81 0.74
C TYR A 238 2.00 3.31 -0.56
N ASN A 239 3.19 2.78 -0.92
CA ASN A 239 4.05 3.35 -1.96
C ASN A 239 4.58 2.29 -2.95
N PRO A 240 4.97 2.66 -4.20
CA PRO A 240 5.63 1.75 -5.15
C PRO A 240 6.87 1.04 -4.61
N THR A 241 7.65 1.71 -3.75
CA THR A 241 8.82 1.10 -3.10
C THR A 241 8.43 -0.04 -2.18
N ASP A 242 7.26 0.06 -1.52
CA ASP A 242 6.73 -1.00 -0.66
C ASP A 242 6.34 -2.26 -1.45
N TYR A 243 5.91 -2.11 -2.71
CA TYR A 243 5.66 -3.25 -3.59
C TYR A 243 6.94 -3.98 -4.00
N LEU A 244 8.02 -3.25 -4.27
CA LEU A 244 9.35 -3.84 -4.46
C LEU A 244 9.82 -4.58 -3.20
N TYR A 245 9.59 -3.98 -2.02
CA TYR A 245 9.93 -4.60 -0.74
C TYR A 245 9.12 -5.87 -0.48
N ASN A 246 7.80 -5.85 -0.67
CA ASN A 246 6.95 -7.03 -0.56
C ASN A 246 7.41 -8.14 -1.51
N SER A 247 7.81 -7.79 -2.73
CA SER A 247 8.28 -8.77 -3.72
C SER A 247 9.55 -9.48 -3.25
N VAL A 248 10.51 -8.75 -2.70
CA VAL A 248 11.75 -9.32 -2.12
C VAL A 248 11.44 -10.20 -0.90
N SER A 249 10.62 -9.71 0.03
CA SER A 249 10.23 -10.48 1.23
C SER A 249 9.43 -11.74 0.89
N MET A 250 8.55 -11.68 -0.11
CA MET A 250 7.79 -12.83 -0.58
C MET A 250 8.68 -13.92 -1.16
N VAL A 251 9.74 -13.57 -1.90
CA VAL A 251 10.71 -14.56 -2.41
C VAL A 251 11.41 -15.29 -1.26
N SER A 252 11.87 -14.57 -0.24
CA SER A 252 12.51 -15.16 0.95
C SER A 252 11.56 -16.09 1.73
N ILE A 253 10.32 -15.63 1.99
CA ILE A 253 9.27 -16.44 2.64
C ILE A 253 8.97 -17.69 1.82
N TYR A 254 8.84 -17.55 0.50
CA TYR A 254 8.54 -18.67 -0.39
C TYR A 254 9.66 -19.71 -0.40
N THR A 255 10.93 -19.28 -0.45
CA THR A 255 12.08 -20.19 -0.39
C THR A 255 12.20 -20.91 0.96
N GLN A 256 11.81 -20.26 2.07
CA GLN A 256 11.72 -20.91 3.38
C GLN A 256 10.62 -21.97 3.43
N ILE A 257 9.44 -21.68 2.86
CA ILE A 257 8.33 -22.65 2.80
C ILE A 257 8.71 -23.87 1.96
N LEU A 258 9.48 -23.68 0.89
CA LEU A 258 9.95 -24.74 0.01
C LEU A 258 11.20 -25.49 0.51
N ASP A 259 11.73 -25.12 1.68
CA ASP A 259 13.00 -25.65 2.23
C ASP A 259 14.17 -25.55 1.23
N GLN A 260 14.18 -24.46 0.45
CA GLN A 260 15.20 -24.14 -0.54
C GLN A 260 16.14 -23.07 -0.01
N GLU A 261 17.38 -23.06 -0.51
CA GLU A 261 18.34 -22.02 -0.18
C GLU A 261 17.83 -20.67 -0.71
N ASP A 262 17.60 -19.72 0.20
CA ASP A 262 17.12 -18.39 -0.16
C ASP A 262 18.15 -17.69 -1.07
N PRO A 263 17.82 -17.43 -2.35
CA PRO A 263 18.76 -16.82 -3.29
C PRO A 263 19.06 -15.36 -2.93
N LEU A 264 18.32 -14.77 -1.99
CA LEU A 264 18.46 -13.41 -1.51
C LEU A 264 19.07 -13.35 -0.09
N LYS A 265 19.52 -14.48 0.49
CA LYS A 265 20.06 -14.55 1.87
C LYS A 265 21.19 -13.56 2.16
N ASP A 266 21.98 -13.21 1.14
CA ASP A 266 23.12 -12.30 1.24
C ASP A 266 22.74 -10.84 0.92
N ILE A 267 21.50 -10.59 0.48
CA ILE A 267 20.98 -9.24 0.21
C ILE A 267 20.45 -8.65 1.51
N ASN A 268 21.35 -8.04 2.27
CA ASN A 268 20.95 -7.19 3.39
C ASN A 268 20.49 -5.84 2.84
N ILE A 269 19.19 -5.59 2.80
CA ILE A 269 18.65 -4.26 2.49
C ILE A 269 18.49 -3.52 3.82
N PRO A 270 19.37 -2.55 4.17
CA PRO A 270 19.48 -1.97 5.51
C PRO A 270 18.23 -1.24 6.04
N PHE A 271 17.17 -1.13 5.23
CA PHE A 271 15.88 -0.51 5.56
C PHE A 271 14.72 -1.51 5.70
N ILE A 272 15.00 -2.83 5.60
CA ILE A 272 14.02 -3.92 5.63
C ILE A 272 14.23 -4.82 6.86
N THR A 273 15.49 -5.05 7.24
CA THR A 273 15.88 -5.98 8.33
C THR A 273 16.14 -5.27 9.66
N THR A 274 15.94 -3.95 9.71
CA THR A 274 16.15 -3.13 10.91
C THR A 274 14.89 -2.35 11.24
N ASP A 275 14.82 -1.86 12.47
CA ASP A 275 13.75 -0.94 12.90
C ASP A 275 13.80 0.41 12.14
N TYR A 276 14.86 0.69 11.38
CA TYR A 276 14.97 1.88 10.54
C TYR A 276 14.41 1.61 9.15
N TYR A 277 13.70 2.58 8.58
CA TYR A 277 13.19 2.50 7.22
C TYR A 277 13.38 3.81 6.47
N LEU A 278 13.45 3.69 5.15
CA LEU A 278 13.51 4.78 4.19
C LEU A 278 12.40 4.60 3.17
N SER A 279 11.57 5.61 2.97
CA SER A 279 10.49 5.59 1.98
C SER A 279 10.61 6.79 1.03
N PHE A 280 10.49 6.54 -0.27
CA PHE A 280 10.81 7.52 -1.34
C PHE A 280 9.59 8.18 -1.98
N THR A 281 8.38 7.81 -1.57
CA THR A 281 7.13 8.26 -2.20
C THR A 281 6.03 8.52 -1.17
N VAL A 282 6.32 9.22 -0.08
CA VAL A 282 5.34 9.53 0.99
C VAL A 282 4.27 10.54 0.61
N ARG A 283 3.86 10.57 -0.66
CA ARG A 283 2.76 11.37 -1.16
C ARG A 283 1.61 10.49 -1.66
N PHE A 284 0.38 10.91 -1.39
CA PHE A 284 -0.87 10.18 -1.58
C PHE A 284 -1.76 10.80 -2.68
#